data_AF-Q52RN3-F1
#
_entry.id   AF-Q52RN3-F1
#
_cell.length_a   1.000
_cell.length_b   1.000
_cell.length_c   1.000
_cell.angle_alpha   90.00
_cell.angle_beta   90.00
_cell.angle_gamma   90.00
#
_symmetry.space_group_name_H-M   'P 1'
#
loop_
_entity.id
_entity.type
_entity.pdbx_description
1 polymer ?
#
loop_
_entity_poly.entity_id
_entity_poly.type
_entity_poly.pdbx_seq_one_letter_code
_entity_poly.pdbx_strand_id
1 'polypeptide(L)'
;GMVGGMLLHLRSLRKFEHSGGWIKALLEEAENERMHLMTMVELVKPKWYERILVLTVQGVFFNAFFALYLLSPKLAHRVVGYLEEEAIHSYTEYLKDIDSGKIENVP
;
A
#
# COMPACT_ATOMS: atom_id res chain seq x y z
N GLY A 1 0.28 3.78 -4.13
CA GLY A 1 1.19 3.88 -5.29
C GLY A 1 0.70 3.34 -6.64
N MET A 2 0.68 2.01 -6.84
CA MET A 2 0.69 1.36 -8.18
C MET A 2 -0.39 1.82 -9.17
N VAL A 3 -1.66 1.85 -8.75
CA VAL A 3 -2.79 2.29 -9.60
C VAL A 3 -2.59 3.73 -10.08
N GLY A 4 -2.20 4.63 -9.17
CA GLY A 4 -1.97 6.03 -9.51
C GLY A 4 -0.78 6.22 -10.44
N GLY A 5 0.33 5.52 -10.18
CA GLY A 5 1.50 5.52 -11.05
C GLY A 5 1.18 5.03 -12.47
N MET A 6 0.46 3.92 -12.58
CA MET A 6 0.01 3.36 -13.86
C MET A 6 -0.90 4.33 -14.63
N LEU A 7 -1.92 4.90 -13.97
CA LEU A 7 -2.85 5.82 -14.62
C LEU A 7 -2.16 7.11 -15.09
N LEU A 8 -1.25 7.67 -14.28
CA LEU A 8 -0.44 8.82 -14.67
C LEU A 8 0.51 8.48 -15.82
N HIS A 9 1.10 7.29 -15.82
CA HIS A 9 1.95 6.80 -16.91
C HIS A 9 1.19 6.72 -18.23
N LEU A 10 0.03 6.06 -18.26
CA LEU A 10 -0.81 5.97 -19.46
C LEU A 10 -1.33 7.34 -19.92
N ARG A 11 -1.62 8.25 -18.99
CA ARG A 11 -2.00 9.63 -19.32
C ARG A 11 -0.86 10.40 -19.97
N SER A 12 0.35 10.30 -19.42
CA SER A 12 1.57 10.93 -19.95
C SER A 12 1.85 10.48 -21.38
N LEU A 13 1.76 9.16 -21.65
CA LEU A 13 1.92 8.60 -22.99
C LEU A 13 0.88 9.13 -23.99
N ARG A 14 -0.41 9.13 -23.63
CA ARG A 14 -1.49 9.57 -24.54
C ARG A 14 -1.49 11.08 -24.82
N LYS A 15 -0.94 11.87 -23.89
CA LYS A 15 -0.86 13.33 -24.02
C LYS A 15 0.50 13.84 -24.49
N PHE A 16 1.52 12.98 -24.54
CA PHE A 16 2.91 13.36 -24.77
C PHE A 16 3.38 14.46 -23.78
N GLU A 17 2.92 14.38 -22.53
CA GLU A 17 3.21 15.36 -21.47
C GLU A 17 4.11 14.74 -20.40
N HIS A 18 5.03 15.53 -19.84
CA HIS A 18 5.84 15.10 -18.70
C HIS A 18 5.02 15.11 -17.40
N SER A 19 5.20 14.08 -16.59
CA SER A 19 4.46 13.85 -15.34
C SER A 19 5.18 14.35 -14.08
N GLY A 20 6.27 15.11 -14.24
CA GLY A 20 6.92 15.86 -13.16
C GLY A 20 7.43 15.00 -12.00
N GLY A 21 7.86 13.78 -12.28
CA GLY A 21 8.39 12.83 -11.28
C GLY A 21 7.34 12.03 -10.49
N TRP A 22 6.05 12.38 -10.57
CA TRP A 22 4.98 11.73 -9.79
C TRP A 22 4.84 10.22 -10.05
N ILE A 23 5.06 9.77 -11.29
CA ILE A 23 5.02 8.33 -11.60
C ILE A 23 6.07 7.58 -10.78
N LYS A 24 7.30 8.10 -10.74
CA LYS A 24 8.40 7.45 -10.03
C LYS A 24 8.11 7.38 -8.53
N ALA A 25 7.69 8.49 -7.93
CA ALA A 25 7.35 8.54 -6.51
C ALA A 25 6.26 7.51 -6.13
N LEU A 26 5.19 7.41 -6.94
CA LEU A 26 4.09 6.47 -6.66
C LEU A 26 4.48 5.00 -6.87
N LEU A 27 5.40 4.71 -7.79
CA LEU A 27 5.92 3.36 -7.99
C LEU A 27 6.90 2.97 -6.89
N GLU A 28 7.74 3.91 -6.44
CA GLU A 28 8.63 3.71 -5.28
C GLU A 28 7.83 3.47 -3.99
N GLU A 29 6.72 4.21 -3.77
CA GLU A 29 5.79 3.96 -2.66
C GLU A 29 5.17 2.56 -2.74
N ALA A 30 4.73 2.14 -3.93
CA ALA A 30 4.19 0.79 -4.12
C ALA A 30 5.22 -0.31 -3.87
N GLU A 31 6.47 -0.07 -4.24
CA GLU A 31 7.57 -0.98 -3.97
C GLU A 31 7.92 -1.02 -2.48
N ASN A 32 7.90 0.13 -1.80
CA ASN A 32 8.12 0.23 -0.36
C ASN A 32 7.10 -0.61 0.42
N GLU A 33 5.81 -0.48 0.12
CA GLU A 33 4.77 -1.30 0.76
C GLU A 33 4.89 -2.80 0.44
N ARG A 34 5.33 -3.14 -0.79
CA ARG A 34 5.63 -4.54 -1.12
C ARG A 34 6.77 -5.07 -0.26
N MET A 35 7.78 -4.25 0.02
CA MET A 35 8.89 -4.63 0.91
C MET A 35 8.41 -4.86 2.35
N HIS A 36 7.50 -4.04 2.88
CA HIS A 36 6.86 -4.30 4.19
C HIS A 36 6.24 -5.70 4.25
N LEU A 37 5.50 -6.10 3.21
CA LEU A 37 4.93 -7.44 3.13
C LEU A 37 6.00 -8.54 3.10
N MET A 38 7.08 -8.36 2.32
CA MET A 38 8.14 -9.37 2.22
C MET A 38 8.81 -9.62 3.57
N THR A 39 9.09 -8.56 4.33
CA THR A 39 9.60 -8.68 5.71
C THR A 39 8.63 -9.45 6.60
N MET A 40 7.32 -9.17 6.53
CA MET A 40 6.31 -9.89 7.33
C MET A 40 6.19 -11.37 6.95
N VAL A 41 6.36 -11.72 5.67
CA VAL A 41 6.30 -13.11 5.20
C VAL A 41 7.46 -13.94 5.75
N GLU A 42 8.64 -13.35 5.94
CA GLU A 42 9.80 -14.01 6.57
C GLU A 42 9.50 -14.40 8.02
N LEU A 43 8.72 -13.58 8.73
CA LEU A 43 8.31 -13.82 10.12
C LEU A 43 7.13 -14.80 10.24
N VAL A 44 6.03 -14.56 9.52
CA VAL A 44 4.73 -15.21 9.79
C VAL A 44 4.51 -16.49 8.97
N LYS A 45 5.20 -16.67 7.83
CA LYS A 45 5.04 -17.81 6.89
C LYS A 45 3.56 -18.13 6.58
N PRO A 46 2.94 -17.42 5.62
CA PRO A 46 1.49 -17.45 5.43
C PRO A 46 0.98 -18.82 4.98
N LYS A 47 -0.12 -19.25 5.61
CA LYS A 47 -0.84 -20.48 5.29
C LYS A 47 -1.67 -20.31 4.01
N TRP A 48 -2.12 -21.42 3.45
CA TRP A 48 -2.83 -21.43 2.17
C TRP A 48 -4.13 -20.60 2.19
N TYR A 49 -4.88 -20.59 3.31
CA TYR A 49 -6.11 -19.81 3.43
C TYR A 49 -5.85 -18.30 3.54
N GLU A 50 -4.74 -17.88 4.16
CA GLU A 50 -4.32 -16.47 4.21
C GLU A 50 -3.96 -15.96 2.82
N ARG A 51 -3.33 -16.82 1.99
CA ARG A 51 -3.05 -16.48 0.59
C ARG A 51 -4.32 -16.29 -0.23
N ILE A 52 -5.35 -17.12 0.00
CA ILE A 52 -6.67 -16.95 -0.66
C ILE A 52 -7.34 -15.66 -0.18
N LEU A 53 -7.24 -15.35 1.11
CA LEU A 53 -7.75 -14.09 1.66
C LEU A 53 -7.08 -12.89 0.98
N VAL A 54 -5.74 -12.88 0.90
CA VAL A 54 -4.98 -11.82 0.22
C VAL A 54 -5.40 -11.70 -1.24
N LEU A 55 -5.51 -12.81 -1.98
CA LEU A 55 -5.94 -12.80 -3.38
C LEU A 55 -7.33 -12.18 -3.55
N THR A 56 -8.25 -12.51 -2.65
CA THR A 56 -9.63 -11.99 -2.67
C THR A 56 -9.66 -10.49 -2.37
N VAL A 57 -8.98 -10.07 -1.30
CA VAL A 57 -8.89 -8.66 -0.90
C VAL A 57 -8.20 -7.85 -1.99
N GLN A 58 -7.11 -8.36 -2.57
CA GLN A 58 -6.42 -7.73 -3.69
C GLN A 58 -7.35 -7.54 -4.89
N GLY A 59 -8.12 -8.57 -5.26
CA GLY A 59 -9.08 -8.49 -6.35
C GLY A 59 -10.15 -7.42 -6.13
N VAL A 60 -10.73 -7.36 -4.93
CA VAL A 60 -11.77 -6.36 -4.61
C VAL A 60 -11.17 -4.96 -4.48
N PHE A 61 -10.13 -4.80 -3.66
CA PHE A 61 -9.53 -3.50 -3.35
C PHE A 61 -8.90 -2.87 -4.58
N PHE A 62 -8.16 -3.63 -5.39
CA PHE A 62 -7.56 -3.09 -6.62
C PHE A 62 -8.62 -2.50 -7.55
N ASN A 63 -9.71 -3.23 -7.82
CA ASN A 63 -10.76 -2.77 -8.72
C ASN A 63 -11.53 -1.57 -8.15
N ALA A 64 -11.89 -1.61 -6.86
CA ALA A 64 -12.57 -0.51 -6.21
C ALA A 64 -11.70 0.76 -6.18
N PHE A 65 -10.43 0.63 -5.81
CA PHE A 65 -9.48 1.74 -5.77
C PHE A 65 -9.15 2.27 -7.17
N PHE A 66 -9.07 1.40 -8.18
CA PHE A 66 -8.92 1.79 -9.59
C PHE A 66 -10.10 2.64 -10.06
N ALA A 67 -11.34 2.19 -9.81
CA ALA A 67 -12.53 2.96 -10.13
C ALA A 67 -12.57 4.30 -9.38
N LEU A 68 -12.25 4.30 -8.09
CA LEU A 68 -12.16 5.52 -7.28
C LEU A 68 -11.14 6.51 -7.85
N TYR A 69 -9.96 6.04 -8.26
CA TYR A 69 -8.91 6.89 -8.80
C TYR A 69 -9.30 7.49 -10.16
N LEU A 70 -10.03 6.74 -11.01
CA LEU A 70 -10.59 7.27 -12.25
C LEU A 70 -11.62 8.38 -11.99
N LEU A 71 -12.46 8.22 -10.97
CA LEU A 71 -13.50 9.20 -10.61
C LEU A 71 -12.92 10.44 -9.92
N SER A 72 -12.02 10.24 -8.96
CA SER A 72 -11.41 11.32 -8.17
C SER A 72 -10.04 10.91 -7.61
N PRO A 73 -8.94 11.30 -8.28
CA PRO A 73 -7.59 11.09 -7.76
C PRO A 73 -7.39 11.75 -6.39
N LYS A 74 -7.99 12.93 -6.17
CA LYS A 74 -7.89 13.65 -4.89
C LYS A 74 -8.47 12.84 -3.73
N LEU A 75 -9.64 12.23 -3.95
CA LEU A 75 -10.25 11.38 -2.94
C LEU A 75 -9.43 10.11 -2.72
N ALA A 76 -8.95 9.47 -3.79
CA ALA A 76 -8.10 8.29 -3.68
C ALA A 76 -6.82 8.55 -2.86
N HIS A 77 -6.14 9.67 -3.10
CA HIS A 77 -4.98 10.08 -2.30
C HIS A 77 -5.34 10.36 -0.84
N ARG A 78 -6.50 10.96 -0.56
CA ARG A 78 -6.93 11.20 0.81
C ARG A 78 -7.29 9.91 1.56
N VAL A 79 -7.90 8.94 0.87
CA VAL A 79 -8.15 7.60 1.44
C VAL A 79 -6.83 6.95 1.83
N VAL A 80 -5.83 6.95 0.95
CA VAL A 80 -4.49 6.41 1.29
C VAL A 80 -3.89 7.18 2.46
N GLY A 81 -3.97 8.52 2.48
CA GLY A 81 -3.48 9.31 3.61
C GLY A 81 -4.06 8.87 4.96
N TYR A 82 -5.36 8.56 5.02
CA TYR A 82 -5.96 8.01 6.24
C TYR A 82 -5.49 6.61 6.59
N LEU A 83 -5.24 5.75 5.59
CA LEU A 83 -4.66 4.43 5.84
C LEU A 83 -3.24 4.53 6.42
N GLU A 84 -2.44 5.48 5.95
CA GLU A 84 -1.10 5.74 6.50
C GLU A 84 -1.16 6.29 7.93
N GLU A 85 -2.12 7.17 8.24
CA GLU A 85 -2.33 7.67 9.61
C GLU A 85 -2.65 6.51 10.57
N GLU A 86 -3.53 5.59 10.17
CA GLU A 86 -3.85 4.39 10.94
C GLU A 86 -2.67 3.42 11.04
N ALA A 87 -1.84 3.30 10.00
CA ALA A 87 -0.62 2.50 10.04
C ALA A 87 0.38 3.05 11.06
N ILE A 88 0.62 4.36 11.08
CA ILE A 88 1.49 5.02 12.08
C ILE A 88 0.97 4.78 13.49
N HIS A 89 -0.35 4.90 13.70
CA HIS A 89 -0.97 4.62 14.99
C HIS A 89 -0.72 3.17 15.42
N SER A 90 -1.02 2.21 14.53
CA SER A 90 -0.85 0.77 14.78
C SER A 90 0.59 0.39 15.10
N TYR A 91 1.57 0.87 14.32
CA TYR A 91 2.99 0.59 14.58
C TYR A 91 3.48 1.21 15.89
N THR A 92 2.98 2.40 16.24
CA THR A 92 3.30 3.04 17.51
C THR A 92 2.78 2.24 18.69
N GLU A 93 1.56 1.70 18.61
CA GLU A 93 1.02 0.81 19.63
C GLU A 93 1.81 -0.49 19.73
N TYR A 94 2.17 -1.10 18.59
CA TYR A 94 2.98 -2.31 18.56
C TYR A 94 4.33 -2.13 19.25
N LEU A 95 5.02 -1.00 19.01
CA LEU A 95 6.28 -0.67 19.68
C LEU A 95 6.10 -0.51 21.20
N LYS A 96 5.03 0.15 21.65
CA LYS A 96 4.73 0.28 23.09
C LYS A 96 4.47 -1.08 23.76
N ASP A 97 3.81 -1.99 23.05
CA ASP A 97 3.55 -3.33 23.54
C ASP A 97 4.82 -4.17 23.62
N ILE A 98 5.79 -3.95 22.71
CA ILE A 98 7.15 -4.49 22.84
C ILE A 98 7.86 -3.90 24.05
N ASP A 99 7.89 -2.56 24.18
CA ASP A 99 8.61 -1.86 25.27
C ASP A 99 8.05 -2.20 26.66
N SER A 100 6.75 -2.47 26.75
CA SER A 100 6.08 -2.90 27.99
C SER A 100 6.17 -4.40 28.27
N GLY A 101 6.81 -5.17 27.38
CA GLY A 101 7.01 -6.61 27.53
C GLY A 101 5.77 -7.47 27.28
N LYS A 102 4.71 -6.92 26.68
CA LYS A 102 3.53 -7.70 26.29
C LYS A 102 3.77 -8.52 25.03
N ILE A 103 4.64 -8.03 24.14
CA ILE A 103 5.06 -8.70 22.90
C ILE A 103 6.57 -8.92 22.97
N GLU A 104 7.01 -10.15 22.71
CA GLU A 104 8.43 -10.46 22.65
C GLU A 104 9.06 -9.87 21.38
N ASN A 105 10.21 -9.20 21.54
CA ASN A 105 10.97 -8.70 20.40
C ASN A 105 11.80 -9.82 19.79
N VAL A 106 11.30 -10.41 18.70
CA VAL A 106 11.97 -11.50 17.99
C VAL A 106 12.94 -10.96 16.92
N PRO A 107 14.08 -11.64 16.64
CA PRO A 107 15.06 -11.22 15.65
C PRO A 107 14.56 -11.21 14.20
#